data_AF-A0A2V8PAL2-F1
#
_entry.id   AF-A0A2V8PAL2-F1
#
_cell.length_a   1.000
_cell.length_b   1.000
_cell.length_c   1.000
_cell.angle_alpha   90.00
_cell.angle_beta   90.00
_cell.angle_gamma   90.00
#
_symmetry.space_group_name_H-M   'P 1'
#
loop_
_entity.id
_entity.type
_entity.pdbx_description
1 polymer ?
#
loop_
_entity_poly.entity_id
_entity_poly.type
_entity_poly.pdbx_seq_one_letter_code
_entity_poly.pdbx_strand_id
1 'polypeptide(L)' 'MVIEAKYENGVFKPLVEVKLEEGTTVEIHFNHEQSARKAPSIRELGFAGMWADREDIEDGVSYVNRLRDQSRP' A
#
# COMPACT_ATOMS: atom_id res chain seq x y z
N MET A 1 -12.28 -16.86 18.56
CA MET A 1 -10.92 -17.38 18.78
C MET A 1 -10.27 -17.55 17.43
N VAL A 2 -9.07 -17.00 17.20
CA VAL A 2 -8.34 -17.13 15.93
C VAL A 2 -7.25 -18.18 16.15
N ILE A 3 -7.26 -19.23 15.35
CA ILE A 3 -6.27 -20.31 15.44
C ILE A 3 -5.40 -20.19 14.21
N GLU A 4 -4.12 -19.90 14.43
CA GLU A 4 -3.14 -19.93 13.35
C GLU A 4 -2.89 -21.37 12.94
N ALA A 5 -3.04 -21.65 11.65
CA ALA A 5 -2.84 -22.97 11.09
C ALA A 5 -1.99 -22.89 9.83
N LYS A 6 -1.15 -23.91 9.64
CA LYS A 6 -0.42 -24.13 8.39
C LYS A 6 -1.21 -25.08 7.51
N TYR A 7 -1.31 -24.75 6.23
CA TYR A 7 -1.93 -25.62 5.25
C TYR A 7 -0.85 -26.52 4.62
N GLU A 8 -0.93 -27.82 4.88
CA GLU A 8 0.00 -28.81 4.31
C GLU A 8 -0.80 -29.99 3.73
N ASN A 9 -0.57 -30.33 2.46
CA ASN A 9 -1.16 -31.50 1.79
C ASN A 9 -2.69 -31.59 1.89
N GLY A 10 -3.40 -30.47 1.83
CA GLY A 10 -4.87 -30.47 1.93
C GLY A 10 -5.43 -30.38 3.34
N VAL A 11 -4.58 -30.38 4.37
CA VAL A 11 -4.99 -30.37 5.78
C VAL A 11 -4.49 -29.11 6.47
N PHE A 12 -5.40 -28.41 7.17
CA PHE A 12 -5.04 -27.30 8.05
C PHE A 12 -4.55 -27.85 9.39
N LYS A 13 -3.25 -27.73 9.64
CA LYS A 13 -2.63 -28.12 10.90
C LYS A 13 -2.50 -26.90 11.80
N PRO A 14 -3.20 -26.84 12.94
CA PRO A 14 -3.06 -25.74 13.88
C PRO A 14 -1.64 -25.72 14.46
N LEU A 15 -1.08 -24.53 14.67
CA LEU A 15 0.25 -24.37 15.28
C LEU A 15 0.23 -24.60 16.79
N VAL A 16 -0.95 -24.48 17.40
CA VAL A 16 -1.18 -24.69 18.83
C VAL A 16 -2.11 -25.89 18.99
N GLU A 17 -1.92 -26.67 20.04
CA GLU A 17 -2.82 -27.78 20.36
C GLU A 17 -4.20 -27.21 20.77
N VAL A 18 -5.20 -27.39 19.90
CA VAL A 18 -6.56 -26.92 20.13
C VAL A 18 -7.48 -28.12 20.33
N LYS A 19 -8.18 -28.14 21.47
CA LYS A 19 -9.25 -29.11 21.73
C LYS A 19 -10.51 -28.65 21.00
N LEU A 20 -10.70 -29.13 19.78
CA LEU A 20 -11.93 -28.99 19.01
C LEU A 20 -12.69 -30.31 19.06
N GLU A 21 -14.01 -30.23 19.24
CA GLU A 21 -14.88 -31.40 19.17
C GLU A 21 -15.17 -31.76 17.71
N GLU A 22 -15.29 -33.06 17.43
CA GLU A 22 -15.59 -33.56 16.09
C GLU A 22 -16.96 -33.04 15.63
N GLY A 23 -17.02 -32.44 14.44
CA GLY A 23 -18.21 -31.77 13.92
C GLY A 23 -18.29 -30.26 14.16
N THR A 24 -17.26 -29.65 14.77
CA THR A 24 -17.19 -28.19 14.93
C THR A 24 -16.96 -27.49 13.58
N THR A 25 -17.90 -26.64 13.16
CA THR A 25 -17.74 -25.76 11.98
C THR A 25 -16.81 -24.60 12.31
N VAL A 26 -15.78 -24.38 11.51
CA VAL A 26 -14.82 -23.27 11.66
C VAL A 26 -14.78 -22.38 10.43
N GLU A 27 -14.66 -21.07 10.64
CA GLU A 27 -14.47 -20.08 9.58
C GLU A 27 -12.98 -19.81 9.38
N ILE A 28 -12.51 -19.96 8.14
CA ILE A 28 -11.09 -19.82 7.80
C ILE A 28 -10.83 -18.42 7.25
N HIS A 29 -10.00 -17.66 7.94
CA HIS A 29 -9.54 -16.35 7.48
C HIS A 29 -8.14 -16.48 6.85
N PHE A 30 -8.06 -16.24 5.54
CA PHE A 30 -6.77 -16.16 4.85
C PHE A 30 -6.21 -14.76 5.00
N ASN A 31 -5.12 -14.63 5.75
CA ASN A 31 -4.33 -13.41 5.75
C ASN A 31 -3.44 -13.44 4.51
N HIS A 32 -4.04 -13.23 3.34
CA HIS A 32 -3.25 -12.90 2.17
C HIS A 32 -2.61 -11.56 2.52
N GLU A 33 -1.29 -11.51 2.69
CA GLU A 33 -0.58 -10.24 2.62
C GLU A 33 -1.09 -9.61 1.32
N GLN A 34 -1.91 -8.57 1.45
CA GLN A 34 -2.18 -7.68 0.34
C GLN A 34 -0.79 -7.15 0.04
N SER A 35 -0.12 -7.77 -0.94
CA SER A 35 1.19 -7.39 -1.43
C SER A 35 1.16 -5.88 -1.43
N ALA A 36 1.86 -5.26 -0.48
CA ALA A 36 1.64 -3.86 -0.12
C ALA A 36 1.63 -3.12 -1.45
N ARG A 37 0.44 -2.68 -1.90
CA ARG A 37 0.29 -2.17 -3.27
C ARG A 37 1.32 -1.07 -3.33
N LYS A 38 2.38 -1.28 -4.14
CA LYS A 38 3.50 -0.34 -4.22
C LYS A 38 2.86 1.02 -4.32
N ALA A 39 3.16 1.91 -3.37
CA ALA A 39 2.58 3.23 -3.39
C ALA A 39 2.77 3.77 -4.81
N PRO A 40 1.69 4.18 -5.49
CA PRO A 40 1.77 4.57 -6.89
C PRO A 40 2.88 5.61 -7.00
N SER A 41 3.76 5.43 -7.97
CA SER A 41 4.90 6.33 -8.10
C SER A 41 4.36 7.75 -8.30
N ILE A 42 5.05 8.78 -7.79
CA ILE A 42 4.59 10.17 -7.95
C ILE A 42 4.34 10.48 -9.44
N ARG A 43 5.11 9.85 -10.35
CA ARG A 43 4.96 9.95 -11.81
C ARG A 43 3.64 9.40 -12.36
N GLU A 44 2.97 8.51 -11.66
CA GLU A 44 1.67 7.95 -12.04
C GLU A 44 0.49 8.83 -11.62
N LEU A 45 0.74 9.86 -10.80
CA LEU A 45 -0.29 10.80 -10.39
C LEU A 45 -0.51 11.80 -11.52
N GLY A 46 -1.77 12.06 -11.90
CA GLY A 46 -2.10 12.93 -13.05
C GLY A 46 -1.60 14.37 -12.97
N PHE A 47 -1.14 14.82 -11.79
CA PHE A 47 -0.47 16.12 -11.63
C PHE A 47 1.03 16.09 -11.97
N ALA A 48 1.67 14.91 -11.97
CA ALA A 48 3.08 14.74 -12.29
C ALA A 48 3.28 14.78 -13.81
N GLY A 49 3.22 15.99 -14.34
CA GLY A 49 3.26 16.27 -15.77
C GLY A 49 2.63 17.62 -16.09
N MET A 50 1.70 18.09 -15.26
CA MET A 50 1.07 19.42 -15.42
C MET A 50 2.06 20.58 -15.42
N TRP A 51 3.25 20.41 -14.82
CA TRP A 51 4.32 21.40 -14.86
C TRP A 51 5.20 21.31 -16.11
N ALA A 52 5.22 20.17 -16.79
CA ALA A 52 6.00 19.97 -18.02
C ALA A 52 5.34 20.67 -19.23
N ASP A 53 4.00 20.78 -19.22
CA ASP A 53 3.23 21.41 -20.30
C ASP A 53 3.08 22.94 -20.15
N ARG A 54 3.72 23.54 -19.13
CA ARG A 54 3.66 24.99 -18.90
C ARG A 54 4.79 25.71 -19.62
N GLU A 55 4.47 26.36 -20.73
CA GLU A 55 5.42 27.19 -21.50
C GLU A 55 5.81 28.49 -20.79
N ASP A 56 5.05 28.94 -19.78
CA ASP A 56 5.35 30.16 -19.01
C ASP A 56 6.35 29.94 -17.86
N ILE A 57 6.77 28.69 -17.64
CA ILE A 57 7.74 28.30 -16.62
C ILE A 57 8.98 27.75 -17.32
N GLU A 58 10.01 28.58 -17.40
CA GLU A 58 11.30 28.23 -18.02
C GLU A 58 11.98 27.02 -17.33
N ASP A 59 11.98 27.00 -16.00
CA ASP A 59 12.43 25.86 -15.21
C ASP A 59 11.71 25.84 -13.84
N GLY A 60 11.50 24.62 -13.32
CA GLY A 60 10.84 24.39 -12.04
C GLY A 60 11.60 25.05 -10.87
N VAL A 61 12.94 25.06 -10.91
CA VAL A 61 13.76 25.71 -9.88
C VAL A 61 13.63 27.22 -9.96
N SER A 62 13.67 27.79 -11.18
CA SER A 62 13.49 29.23 -11.41
C SER A 62 12.12 29.73 -10.95
N TYR A 63 11.04 28.95 -11.14
CA TYR A 63 9.71 29.29 -10.65
C TYR A 63 9.64 29.33 -9.11
N VAL A 64 10.20 28.32 -8.43
CA VAL A 64 10.23 28.27 -6.96
C VAL A 64 11.06 29.41 -6.38
N ASN A 65 12.21 29.73 -7.01
CA ASN A 65 13.05 30.84 -6.58
C ASN A 65 12.33 32.18 -6.69
N ARG A 66 11.65 32.45 -7.81
CA ARG A 66 10.83 33.67 -7.99
C ARG A 66 9.72 33.78 -6.95
N LEU A 67 9.01 32.69 -6.62
CA LEU A 67 7.99 32.70 -5.57
C LEU A 67 8.60 33.01 -4.19
N ARG A 68 9.78 32.45 -3.89
CA ARG A 68 10.51 32.75 -2.65
C ARG A 68 10.95 34.20 -2.56
N ASP A 69 11.35 34.80 -3.68
CA ASP A 69 11.75 36.21 -3.72
C ASP A 69 10.54 37.14 -3.59
N GLN A 70 9.38 36.77 -4.16
CA GLN A 70 8.13 37.52 -4.00
C GLN A 70 7.48 37.40 -2.62
N SER A 71 7.81 36.35 -1.85
CA SER A 71 7.27 36.10 -0.50
C SER A 71 8.21 36.57 0.62
N ARG A 72 9.36 37.15 0.28
CA ARG A 72 10.18 37.92 1.21
C ARG A 72 9.72 39.39 1.17
N PRO A 73 9.32 39.97 2.32
CA PRO A 73 8.94 41.38 2.39
C PRO A 73 10.13 42.31 2.12
#